data_AF-A0A2P4X8G8-F1
#
_entry.id   AF-A0A2P4X8G8-F1
#
_cell.length_a   1.000
_cell.length_b   1.000
_cell.length_c   1.000
_cell.angle_alpha   90.00
_cell.angle_beta   90.00
_cell.angle_gamma   90.00
#
_symmetry.space_group_name_H-M   'P 1'
#
loop_
_entity.id
_entity.type
_entity.pdbx_description
1 polymer ?
#
loop_
_entity_poly.entity_id
_entity_poly.type
_entity_poly.pdbx_seq_one_letter_code
_entity_poly.pdbx_strand_id
1 'polypeptide(L)'
;STALHQDIAVGQLDDTGAGASAGAAKTYTGRKVVWPGALFLLLVTAVALGLIAYFGVEEYNSAQTQQSLTESATEVNRKRTSTSVKSCLLPDYATKNGKIYATDSNTGESEQLVFTGINWSGMENAEGVPHGLATKQSYLDDIAANLSDNGFNAVRLPLNAQMIIDNSAPDTTLFVNKLDTDLNVDTYIDMIKKVVQGLGKQQIGVLLDIHKIDPNFTDDTSEHLWYTDDYPIATIYKMFETLATELCSDLEYNIIGIDLKNEPVGGCWPEDDTDEYCDADVNWPRAVETIGNKILAICPNWLIVAEGNYATSTTTEINGANVTYNDWYGASLQNASVNPITLKTDGKLVFAPHFYSPSVYPSSYFFKKQSSSGDTVSVTEYPNTTEGNALLKAAVTSVLDNAFGNAVTEAGVPTFYGEFGGIYGSAELLEGLTSTRVIELLIEYANDMNMTGGFAWAINPDGSYDFNDEYKPDDPWQYGLYTSSSWDAYHKDFSTGLQNLKGSGSFPCFSKTTTITTSSSGSGSVTISVDSTTSSSSSATTSTTTATSTTSSGSTAAAAAPAAATTTTTTASSSATATAI
;
A
#
# COMPACT_ATOMS: atom_id res chain seq x y z
N SER A 1 -70.65 23.31 23.17
CA SER A 1 -71.19 23.27 24.54
C SER A 1 -70.12 23.81 25.49
N THR A 2 -70.49 24.68 26.44
CA THR A 2 -69.92 24.84 27.81
C THR A 2 -68.45 24.45 28.10
N ALA A 3 -67.59 25.23 28.77
CA ALA A 3 -67.55 26.61 29.28
C ALA A 3 -66.08 26.86 29.73
N LEU A 4 -65.38 27.95 29.36
CA LEU A 4 -65.25 29.26 30.06
C LEU A 4 -64.78 29.25 31.53
N HIS A 5 -63.53 29.72 31.74
CA HIS A 5 -63.04 30.83 32.61
C HIS A 5 -61.57 30.56 33.03
N GLN A 6 -60.59 31.48 33.10
CA GLN A 6 -60.40 32.95 33.19
C GLN A 6 -59.72 33.39 34.50
N ASP A 7 -58.94 34.47 34.38
CA ASP A 7 -57.93 34.97 35.32
C ASP A 7 -58.47 35.58 36.63
N ILE A 8 -57.64 35.50 37.68
CA ILE A 8 -57.59 36.45 38.82
C ILE A 8 -56.08 36.64 39.14
N ALA A 9 -55.42 37.65 38.58
CA ALA A 9 -55.33 39.04 39.04
C ALA A 9 -54.38 39.25 40.24
N VAL A 10 -53.29 39.99 39.98
CA VAL A 10 -52.31 40.47 40.97
C VAL A 10 -52.89 41.68 41.71
N GLY A 11 -52.91 41.64 43.04
CA GLY A 11 -53.34 42.76 43.88
C GLY A 11 -52.17 43.42 44.59
N GLN A 12 -51.85 44.66 44.23
CA GLN A 12 -51.08 45.57 45.08
C GLN A 12 -51.94 46.00 46.27
N LEU A 13 -51.31 46.37 47.39
CA LEU A 13 -51.92 47.19 48.43
C LEU A 13 -50.99 48.36 48.73
N ASP A 14 -51.47 49.56 48.44
CA ASP A 14 -50.77 50.81 48.69
C ASP A 14 -50.76 51.18 50.18
N ASP A 15 -49.69 51.85 50.59
CA ASP A 15 -49.63 52.63 51.82
C ASP A 15 -50.51 53.88 51.70
N THR A 16 -51.33 54.16 52.74
CA THR A 16 -51.48 55.48 53.40
C THR A 16 -52.74 55.52 54.28
N GLY A 17 -52.68 56.17 55.45
CA GLY A 17 -53.87 56.54 56.22
C GLY A 17 -53.72 56.44 57.74
N ALA A 18 -53.32 57.54 58.38
CA ALA A 18 -53.12 57.62 59.82
C ALA A 18 -54.41 57.42 60.67
N GLY A 19 -54.28 56.81 61.84
CA GLY A 19 -55.34 56.74 62.86
C GLY A 19 -54.89 56.06 64.16
N ALA A 20 -54.74 56.82 65.24
CA ALA A 20 -54.24 56.30 66.52
C ALA A 20 -55.37 55.83 67.46
N SER A 21 -55.20 54.69 68.13
CA SER A 21 -55.16 54.61 69.61
C SER A 21 -55.06 53.16 70.15
N ALA A 22 -54.61 53.06 71.40
CA ALA A 22 -54.16 51.88 72.14
C ALA A 22 -55.13 50.68 72.28
N GLY A 23 -54.58 49.46 72.45
CA GLY A 23 -55.38 48.30 72.85
C GLY A 23 -54.62 46.98 73.11
N ALA A 24 -54.13 46.79 74.35
CA ALA A 24 -53.80 45.51 75.01
C ALA A 24 -52.75 44.54 74.39
N ALA A 25 -51.67 44.30 75.13
CA ALA A 25 -50.71 43.23 74.84
C ALA A 25 -51.28 41.83 75.13
N LYS A 26 -51.12 40.89 74.19
CA LYS A 26 -51.34 39.44 74.42
C LYS A 26 -49.99 38.74 74.58
N THR A 27 -49.75 38.20 75.78
CA THR A 27 -48.59 37.36 76.10
C THR A 27 -48.69 36.03 75.35
N TYR A 28 -47.83 35.82 74.35
CA TYR A 28 -47.73 34.53 73.64
C TYR A 28 -46.74 33.62 74.38
N THR A 29 -47.24 32.65 75.13
CA THR A 29 -46.40 31.61 75.75
C THR A 29 -45.92 30.64 74.68
N GLY A 30 -44.66 30.79 74.27
CA GLY A 30 -44.04 29.98 73.22
C GLY A 30 -43.94 28.50 73.57
N ARG A 31 -44.98 27.73 73.27
CA ARG A 31 -44.92 26.27 73.25
C ARG A 31 -44.01 25.88 72.09
N LYS A 32 -42.80 25.37 72.38
CA LYS A 32 -41.92 24.75 71.37
C LYS A 32 -42.64 23.54 70.77
N VAL A 33 -43.33 23.75 69.65
CA VAL A 33 -43.86 22.66 68.82
C VAL A 33 -42.68 22.07 68.07
N VAL A 34 -42.05 21.06 68.66
CA VAL A 34 -41.06 20.23 67.95
C VAL A 34 -41.83 19.48 66.86
N TRP A 35 -41.77 19.97 65.62
CA TRP A 35 -42.45 19.38 64.48
C TRP A 35 -41.87 17.97 64.22
N PRO A 36 -42.60 16.87 64.51
CA PRO A 36 -42.04 15.52 64.34
C PRO A 36 -41.75 15.24 62.85
N GLY A 37 -42.55 15.84 61.97
CA GLY A 37 -42.36 15.80 60.53
C GLY A 37 -41.07 16.47 60.03
N ALA A 38 -40.48 17.44 60.75
CA ALA A 38 -39.24 18.07 60.33
C ALA A 38 -38.02 17.14 60.56
N LEU A 39 -38.00 16.42 61.68
CA LEU A 39 -36.99 15.39 61.95
C LEU A 39 -37.16 14.18 61.01
N PHE A 40 -38.40 13.77 60.77
CA PHE A 40 -38.71 12.70 59.80
C PHE A 40 -38.29 13.08 58.38
N LEU A 41 -38.60 14.31 57.93
CA LEU A 41 -38.16 14.82 56.64
C LEU A 41 -36.63 14.80 56.54
N LEU A 42 -35.91 15.36 57.53
CA LEU A 42 -34.44 15.34 57.55
C LEU A 42 -33.86 13.92 57.51
N LEU A 43 -34.46 12.97 58.22
CA LEU A 43 -34.07 11.55 58.15
C LEU A 43 -34.32 10.96 56.76
N VAL A 44 -35.47 11.20 56.15
CA VAL A 44 -35.78 10.72 54.80
C VAL A 44 -34.84 11.34 53.77
N THR A 45 -34.54 12.64 53.85
CA THR A 45 -33.59 13.30 52.95
C THR A 45 -32.17 12.77 53.15
N ALA A 46 -31.73 12.54 54.41
CA ALA A 46 -30.41 11.97 54.69
C ALA A 46 -30.29 10.52 54.19
N VAL A 47 -31.33 9.70 54.35
CA VAL A 47 -31.39 8.34 53.81
C VAL A 47 -31.41 8.36 52.28
N ALA A 48 -32.19 9.25 51.65
CA ALA A 48 -32.22 9.39 50.20
C ALA A 48 -30.86 9.81 49.63
N LEU A 49 -30.19 10.80 50.23
CA LEU A 49 -28.84 11.20 49.86
C LEU A 49 -27.82 10.08 50.07
N GLY A 50 -27.93 9.32 51.17
CA GLY A 50 -27.10 8.15 51.44
C GLY A 50 -27.28 7.04 50.41
N LEU A 51 -28.52 6.75 49.99
CA LEU A 51 -28.83 5.77 48.95
C LEU A 51 -28.37 6.25 47.56
N ILE A 52 -28.56 7.52 47.22
CA ILE A 52 -28.05 8.10 45.96
C ILE A 52 -26.53 8.00 45.90
N ALA A 53 -25.83 8.32 47.00
CA ALA A 53 -24.38 8.18 47.07
C ALA A 53 -23.94 6.71 47.01
N TYR A 54 -24.64 5.80 47.68
CA TYR A 54 -24.36 4.36 47.66
C TYR A 54 -24.51 3.78 46.24
N PHE A 55 -25.68 3.94 45.62
CA PHE A 55 -25.93 3.44 44.26
C PHE A 55 -25.07 4.16 43.22
N GLY A 56 -24.76 5.45 43.40
CA GLY A 56 -23.83 6.16 42.53
C GLY A 56 -22.39 5.63 42.60
N VAL A 57 -21.93 5.22 43.78
CA VAL A 57 -20.61 4.56 43.95
C VAL A 57 -20.64 3.12 43.45
N GLU A 58 -21.73 2.38 43.66
CA GLU A 58 -21.93 1.03 43.12
C GLU A 58 -21.92 1.02 41.59
N GLU A 59 -22.67 1.92 40.96
CA GLU A 59 -22.72 2.08 39.50
C GLU A 59 -21.37 2.56 38.94
N TYR A 60 -20.68 3.50 39.62
CA TYR A 60 -19.33 3.92 39.23
C TYR A 60 -18.32 2.75 39.28
N ASN A 61 -18.35 1.95 40.35
CA ASN A 61 -17.46 0.79 40.49
C ASN A 61 -17.81 -0.31 39.47
N SER A 62 -19.10 -0.50 39.18
CA SER A 62 -19.58 -1.40 38.12
C SER A 62 -19.08 -0.95 36.75
N ALA A 63 -19.25 0.34 36.41
CA ALA A 63 -18.76 0.94 35.17
C ALA A 63 -17.23 0.84 35.04
N GLN A 64 -16.46 1.11 36.10
CA GLN A 64 -15.00 0.92 36.13
C GLN A 64 -14.59 -0.55 35.97
N THR A 65 -15.37 -1.48 36.54
CA THR A 65 -15.14 -2.92 36.36
C THR A 65 -15.42 -3.34 34.91
N GLN A 66 -16.52 -2.88 34.32
CA GLN A 66 -16.84 -3.12 32.90
C GLN A 66 -15.81 -2.47 31.97
N GLN A 67 -15.32 -1.27 32.30
CA GLN A 67 -14.25 -0.60 31.56
C GLN A 67 -12.97 -1.44 31.60
N SER A 68 -12.49 -1.85 32.77
CA SER A 68 -11.27 -2.68 32.87
C SER A 68 -11.42 -4.07 32.23
N LEU A 69 -12.62 -4.67 32.27
CA LEU A 69 -12.93 -5.89 31.52
C LEU A 69 -12.98 -5.67 30.00
N THR A 70 -13.45 -4.50 29.55
CA THR A 70 -13.45 -4.13 28.13
C THR A 70 -12.03 -3.87 27.65
N GLU A 71 -11.25 -3.07 28.39
CA GLU A 71 -9.84 -2.79 28.12
C GLU A 71 -9.05 -4.11 28.05
N SER A 72 -9.06 -4.96 29.08
CA SER A 72 -8.38 -6.27 29.03
C SER A 72 -8.92 -7.25 27.97
N ALA A 73 -10.10 -7.01 27.40
CA ALA A 73 -10.65 -7.77 26.28
C ALA A 73 -10.32 -7.18 24.90
N THR A 74 -9.83 -5.93 24.79
CA THR A 74 -9.51 -5.25 23.53
C THR A 74 -8.06 -4.74 23.42
N GLU A 75 -7.36 -4.63 24.54
CA GLU A 75 -5.98 -4.18 24.64
C GLU A 75 -5.02 -5.20 24.02
N VAL A 76 -4.23 -4.72 23.06
CA VAL A 76 -3.00 -5.39 22.62
C VAL A 76 -1.99 -5.30 23.77
N ASN A 77 -1.30 -6.39 24.10
CA ASN A 77 -0.33 -6.47 25.23
C ASN A 77 0.98 -5.66 24.99
N ARG A 78 0.87 -4.42 24.48
CA ARG A 78 1.97 -3.48 24.25
C ARG A 78 1.48 -2.05 24.48
N LYS A 79 2.40 -1.17 24.88
CA LYS A 79 2.13 0.25 25.05
C LYS A 79 2.02 0.93 23.66
N ARG A 80 0.83 1.44 23.32
CA ARG A 80 0.58 2.20 22.08
C ARG A 80 1.59 3.35 21.93
N THR A 81 2.31 3.37 20.80
CA THR A 81 3.25 4.45 20.47
C THR A 81 2.64 5.36 19.41
N SER A 82 2.14 6.52 19.81
CA SER A 82 1.61 7.52 18.87
C SER A 82 2.71 8.50 18.47
N THR A 83 2.99 8.57 17.16
CA THR A 83 3.93 9.53 16.57
C THR A 83 3.17 10.62 15.83
N SER A 84 3.56 11.88 16.02
CA SER A 84 2.97 13.03 15.32
C SER A 84 3.24 12.97 13.82
N VAL A 85 2.22 13.27 13.00
CA VAL A 85 2.34 13.37 11.53
C VAL A 85 3.45 14.36 11.15
N LYS A 86 4.39 13.92 10.31
CA LYS A 86 5.40 14.79 9.69
C LYS A 86 4.76 15.48 8.49
N SER A 87 4.87 16.80 8.40
CA SER A 87 4.47 17.54 7.19
C SER A 87 5.63 17.56 6.21
N CYS A 88 5.64 16.58 5.32
CA CYS A 88 6.59 16.46 4.23
C CYS A 88 5.96 17.02 2.94
N LEU A 89 6.78 17.43 1.98
CA LEU A 89 6.37 17.71 0.61
C LEU A 89 6.22 16.39 -0.16
N LEU A 90 5.20 16.26 -1.02
CA LEU A 90 5.13 15.20 -2.04
C LEU A 90 6.31 15.34 -3.04
N PRO A 91 7.28 14.40 -3.06
CA PRO A 91 8.40 14.44 -3.99
C PRO A 91 7.96 14.30 -5.44
N ASP A 92 8.78 14.77 -6.38
CA ASP A 92 8.73 14.32 -7.77
C ASP A 92 9.52 13.01 -7.90
N TYR A 93 8.83 11.89 -8.08
CA TYR A 93 9.46 10.60 -8.31
C TYR A 93 9.76 10.42 -9.79
N ALA A 94 11.03 10.24 -10.13
CA ALA A 94 11.47 10.15 -11.52
C ALA A 94 12.46 9.02 -11.73
N THR A 95 12.40 8.42 -12.92
CA THR A 95 13.30 7.36 -13.36
C THR A 95 14.40 7.91 -14.26
N LYS A 96 15.64 7.46 -14.01
CA LYS A 96 16.83 7.94 -14.70
C LYS A 96 17.93 6.88 -14.63
N ASN A 97 18.46 6.50 -15.79
CA ASN A 97 19.57 5.53 -15.92
C ASN A 97 19.30 4.20 -15.17
N GLY A 98 18.11 3.61 -15.31
CA GLY A 98 17.72 2.38 -14.61
C GLY A 98 17.52 2.52 -13.09
N LYS A 99 17.50 3.74 -12.54
CA LYS A 99 17.25 4.02 -11.11
C LYS A 99 16.06 4.93 -10.88
N ILE A 100 15.50 4.86 -9.67
CA ILE A 100 14.41 5.70 -9.18
C ILE A 100 14.99 6.77 -8.23
N TYR A 101 14.52 8.01 -8.37
CA TYR A 101 14.87 9.14 -7.50
C TYR A 101 13.62 9.83 -6.98
N ALA A 102 13.63 10.22 -5.71
CA ALA A 102 12.68 11.19 -5.15
C ALA A 102 13.34 12.57 -5.15
N THR A 103 12.67 13.58 -5.71
CA THR A 103 13.23 14.94 -5.83
C THR A 103 12.38 15.97 -5.10
N ASP A 104 13.01 16.83 -4.30
CA ASP A 104 12.38 18.02 -3.74
C ASP A 104 12.13 19.04 -4.87
N SER A 105 10.86 19.26 -5.19
CA SER A 105 10.45 20.18 -6.27
C SER A 105 10.76 21.66 -5.97
N ASN A 106 11.12 22.03 -4.73
CA ASN A 106 11.52 23.39 -4.37
C ASN A 106 13.03 23.64 -4.53
N THR A 107 13.87 22.65 -4.18
CA THR A 107 15.33 22.80 -4.12
C THR A 107 16.06 22.12 -5.28
N GLY A 108 15.46 21.08 -5.86
CA GLY A 108 16.12 20.19 -6.83
C GLY A 108 17.09 19.19 -6.20
N GLU A 109 17.08 19.03 -4.87
CA GLU A 109 17.79 17.94 -4.20
C GLU A 109 17.09 16.61 -4.50
N SER A 110 17.85 15.57 -4.87
CA SER A 110 17.34 14.25 -5.24
C SER A 110 18.00 13.15 -4.41
N GLU A 111 17.20 12.23 -3.88
CA GLU A 111 17.64 11.03 -3.17
C GLU A 111 17.31 9.79 -4.02
N GLN A 112 18.26 8.85 -4.15
CA GLN A 112 18.03 7.60 -4.87
C GLN A 112 17.25 6.64 -3.97
N LEU A 113 16.18 6.05 -4.51
CA LEU A 113 15.41 5.01 -3.83
C LEU A 113 15.98 3.63 -4.15
N VAL A 114 15.98 2.75 -3.15
CA VAL A 114 16.15 1.29 -3.25
C VAL A 114 15.24 0.68 -2.19
N PHE A 115 14.48 -0.36 -2.54
CA PHE A 115 13.46 -0.94 -1.67
C PHE A 115 13.95 -2.20 -0.95
N THR A 116 14.02 -2.12 0.38
CA THR A 116 13.78 -3.27 1.25
C THR A 116 12.27 -3.24 1.55
N GLY A 117 11.48 -3.68 0.58
CA GLY A 117 10.03 -3.59 0.60
C GLY A 117 9.36 -4.84 1.17
N ILE A 118 8.08 -4.73 1.54
CA ILE A 118 7.23 -5.86 1.91
C ILE A 118 5.77 -5.63 1.49
N ASN A 119 5.05 -6.69 1.16
CA ASN A 119 3.62 -6.62 0.85
C ASN A 119 2.76 -6.67 2.11
N TRP A 120 1.66 -5.89 2.15
CA TRP A 120 0.67 -5.94 3.24
C TRP A 120 -0.76 -6.16 2.73
N SER A 121 -1.17 -7.42 2.73
CA SER A 121 -2.47 -7.89 2.23
C SER A 121 -3.60 -7.74 3.25
N GLY A 122 -4.82 -7.65 2.72
CA GLY A 122 -6.12 -7.56 3.39
C GLY A 122 -7.05 -6.55 2.70
N MET A 123 -6.50 -5.47 2.14
CA MET A 123 -7.31 -4.43 1.50
C MET A 123 -7.84 -4.85 0.10
N GLU A 124 -7.21 -5.81 -0.56
CA GLU A 124 -7.70 -6.44 -1.79
C GLU A 124 -8.93 -7.34 -1.59
N ASN A 125 -9.25 -7.70 -0.35
CA ASN A 125 -10.37 -8.57 -0.01
C ASN A 125 -11.60 -7.75 0.43
N ALA A 126 -12.73 -8.43 0.68
CA ALA A 126 -14.05 -7.80 0.85
C ALA A 126 -14.18 -6.95 2.13
N GLU A 127 -13.31 -7.18 3.11
CA GLU A 127 -13.17 -6.36 4.32
C GLU A 127 -12.57 -4.98 4.03
N GLY A 128 -11.70 -4.85 3.02
CA GLY A 128 -11.05 -3.59 2.68
C GLY A 128 -10.15 -3.01 3.79
N VAL A 129 -9.57 -3.85 4.65
CA VAL A 129 -8.69 -3.46 5.78
C VAL A 129 -7.42 -4.32 5.74
N PRO A 130 -6.21 -3.77 5.96
CA PRO A 130 -5.01 -4.59 6.08
C PRO A 130 -5.12 -5.57 7.25
N HIS A 131 -4.70 -6.82 7.08
CA HIS A 131 -4.71 -7.80 8.17
C HIS A 131 -3.79 -7.35 9.33
N GLY A 132 -4.08 -7.83 10.54
CA GLY A 132 -3.27 -7.51 11.73
C GLY A 132 -3.74 -6.31 12.54
N LEU A 133 -4.80 -5.63 12.09
CA LEU A 133 -5.39 -4.47 12.78
C LEU A 133 -6.60 -4.85 13.66
N ALA A 134 -7.03 -6.11 13.66
CA ALA A 134 -8.21 -6.55 14.39
C ALA A 134 -8.00 -6.55 15.91
N THR A 135 -9.11 -6.70 16.64
CA THR A 135 -9.08 -6.72 18.12
C THR A 135 -8.14 -7.82 18.65
N LYS A 136 -7.18 -7.43 19.50
CA LYS A 136 -6.06 -8.25 20.04
C LYS A 136 -4.93 -8.63 19.07
N GLN A 137 -4.87 -8.07 17.87
CA GLN A 137 -3.71 -8.21 16.97
C GLN A 137 -2.69 -7.09 17.23
N SER A 138 -2.62 -6.07 16.37
CA SER A 138 -1.70 -4.93 16.47
C SER A 138 -2.40 -3.59 16.19
N TYR A 139 -1.63 -2.50 16.25
CA TYR A 139 -2.04 -1.18 15.78
C TYR A 139 -1.18 -0.77 14.57
N LEU A 140 -1.73 0.05 13.68
CA LEU A 140 -1.04 0.55 12.48
C LEU A 140 0.30 1.23 12.81
N ASP A 141 0.32 2.15 13.78
CA ASP A 141 1.53 2.86 14.20
C ASP A 141 2.60 1.90 14.78
N ASP A 142 2.18 0.81 15.44
CA ASP A 142 3.09 -0.21 15.99
C ASP A 142 3.63 -1.14 14.89
N ILE A 143 2.81 -1.54 13.90
CA ILE A 143 3.28 -2.32 12.73
C ILE A 143 4.28 -1.48 11.93
N ALA A 144 3.94 -0.22 11.61
CA ALA A 144 4.83 0.69 10.90
C ALA A 144 6.16 0.93 11.66
N ALA A 145 6.11 1.07 13.00
CA ALA A 145 7.32 1.18 13.80
C ALA A 145 8.19 -0.08 13.73
N ASN A 146 7.58 -1.27 13.85
CA ASN A 146 8.31 -2.54 13.74
C ASN A 146 8.94 -2.72 12.34
N LEU A 147 8.27 -2.32 11.27
CA LEU A 147 8.82 -2.36 9.91
C LEU A 147 10.07 -1.46 9.80
N SER A 148 9.96 -0.20 10.23
CA SER A 148 11.08 0.75 10.22
C SER A 148 12.25 0.28 11.10
N ASP A 149 11.99 -0.22 12.31
CA ASP A 149 13.01 -0.72 13.24
C ASP A 149 13.74 -1.96 12.72
N ASN A 150 13.10 -2.73 11.83
CA ASN A 150 13.69 -3.88 11.14
C ASN A 150 14.24 -3.53 9.74
N GLY A 151 14.33 -2.25 9.37
CA GLY A 151 14.98 -1.79 8.14
C GLY A 151 14.15 -1.87 6.86
N PHE A 152 12.85 -2.18 6.96
CA PHE A 152 11.94 -2.03 5.83
C PHE A 152 11.66 -0.55 5.57
N ASN A 153 11.65 -0.15 4.31
CA ASN A 153 11.47 1.26 3.91
C ASN A 153 10.34 1.51 2.91
N ALA A 154 9.69 0.46 2.42
CA ALA A 154 8.51 0.57 1.57
C ALA A 154 7.51 -0.56 1.84
N VAL A 155 6.23 -0.29 1.61
CA VAL A 155 5.14 -1.28 1.58
C VAL A 155 4.45 -1.22 0.21
N ARG A 156 4.26 -2.36 -0.45
CA ARG A 156 3.30 -2.48 -1.55
C ARG A 156 1.98 -2.92 -0.93
N LEU A 157 0.92 -2.21 -1.29
CA LEU A 157 -0.38 -2.26 -0.63
C LEU A 157 -1.43 -2.75 -1.66
N PRO A 158 -1.69 -4.06 -1.71
CA PRO A 158 -2.79 -4.64 -2.46
C PRO A 158 -4.14 -3.98 -2.16
N LEU A 159 -4.86 -3.57 -3.21
CA LEU A 159 -6.20 -2.97 -3.17
C LEU A 159 -7.14 -3.70 -4.14
N ASN A 160 -8.44 -3.45 -4.06
CA ASN A 160 -9.39 -3.92 -5.06
C ASN A 160 -10.12 -2.77 -5.79
N ALA A 161 -10.32 -2.92 -7.10
CA ALA A 161 -10.91 -1.88 -7.94
C ALA A 161 -12.37 -1.58 -7.57
N GLN A 162 -13.19 -2.59 -7.25
CA GLN A 162 -14.60 -2.41 -6.90
C GLN A 162 -14.77 -1.43 -5.72
N MET A 163 -14.08 -1.65 -4.60
CA MET A 163 -14.24 -0.79 -3.42
C MET A 163 -13.74 0.63 -3.66
N ILE A 164 -12.85 0.86 -4.63
CA ILE A 164 -12.43 2.21 -5.07
C ILE A 164 -13.51 2.86 -5.95
N ILE A 165 -14.10 2.10 -6.88
CA ILE A 165 -15.16 2.55 -7.80
C ILE A 165 -16.42 2.96 -7.02
N ASP A 166 -16.84 2.12 -6.07
CA ASP A 166 -18.02 2.35 -5.24
C ASP A 166 -17.73 3.26 -4.04
N ASN A 167 -16.44 3.43 -3.69
CA ASN A 167 -15.95 4.03 -2.45
C ASN A 167 -16.66 3.48 -1.20
N SER A 168 -16.86 2.16 -1.16
CA SER A 168 -17.65 1.46 -0.14
C SER A 168 -16.99 1.50 1.24
N ALA A 169 -17.78 1.29 2.30
CA ALA A 169 -17.26 1.25 3.66
C ALA A 169 -16.52 -0.08 3.92
N PRO A 170 -15.28 -0.05 4.46
CA PRO A 170 -14.58 -1.26 4.89
C PRO A 170 -15.14 -1.82 6.21
N ASP A 171 -14.91 -3.11 6.50
CA ASP A 171 -15.35 -3.77 7.73
C ASP A 171 -14.42 -3.45 8.92
N THR A 172 -14.54 -2.21 9.39
CA THR A 172 -13.91 -1.73 10.62
C THR A 172 -14.49 -2.39 11.89
N THR A 173 -15.61 -3.12 11.80
CA THR A 173 -16.23 -3.75 12.98
C THR A 173 -15.55 -5.06 13.36
N LEU A 174 -15.10 -5.83 12.37
CA LEU A 174 -14.38 -7.09 12.56
C LEU A 174 -12.85 -6.91 12.45
N PHE A 175 -12.37 -6.11 11.48
CA PHE A 175 -10.95 -6.06 11.12
C PHE A 175 -10.17 -4.88 11.72
N VAL A 176 -10.82 -3.99 12.46
CA VAL A 176 -10.16 -2.89 13.21
C VAL A 176 -10.40 -3.05 14.71
N ASN A 177 -9.37 -2.79 15.52
CA ASN A 177 -9.48 -2.72 16.96
C ASN A 177 -10.37 -1.52 17.35
N LYS A 178 -11.42 -1.76 18.15
CA LYS A 178 -12.40 -0.74 18.55
C LYS A 178 -11.80 0.46 19.31
N LEU A 179 -10.58 0.34 19.82
CA LEU A 179 -9.82 1.42 20.45
C LEU A 179 -9.08 2.32 19.44
N ASP A 180 -9.00 1.92 18.17
CA ASP A 180 -8.37 2.71 17.10
C ASP A 180 -9.40 3.55 16.33
N THR A 181 -9.84 4.63 16.98
CA THR A 181 -10.88 5.52 16.45
C THR A 181 -10.51 6.22 15.14
N ASP A 182 -9.22 6.29 14.79
CA ASP A 182 -8.77 6.95 13.56
C ASP A 182 -8.95 6.06 12.32
N LEU A 183 -9.12 4.75 12.51
CA LEU A 183 -9.36 3.73 11.47
C LEU A 183 -10.83 3.35 11.31
N ASN A 184 -11.71 3.84 12.18
CA ASN A 184 -13.17 3.69 12.03
C ASN A 184 -13.71 4.69 10.99
N VAL A 185 -13.40 4.44 9.72
CA VAL A 185 -13.77 5.28 8.57
C VAL A 185 -14.98 4.74 7.82
N ASP A 186 -15.72 5.65 7.17
CA ASP A 186 -16.94 5.32 6.41
C ASP A 186 -16.65 4.98 4.93
N THR A 187 -15.42 5.14 4.44
CA THR A 187 -15.06 4.94 3.01
C THR A 187 -13.71 4.26 2.81
N TYR A 188 -13.57 3.50 1.72
CA TYR A 188 -12.35 2.78 1.38
C TYR A 188 -11.19 3.73 1.02
N ILE A 189 -11.47 4.83 0.30
CA ILE A 189 -10.47 5.88 0.05
C ILE A 189 -9.93 6.47 1.37
N ASP A 190 -10.79 6.69 2.36
CA ASP A 190 -10.33 7.17 3.68
C ASP A 190 -9.48 6.11 4.41
N MET A 191 -9.77 4.81 4.25
CA MET A 191 -8.91 3.76 4.81
C MET A 191 -7.52 3.77 4.17
N ILE A 192 -7.44 3.88 2.83
CA ILE A 192 -6.17 4.01 2.11
C ILE A 192 -5.39 5.22 2.65
N LYS A 193 -6.02 6.40 2.76
CA LYS A 193 -5.41 7.60 3.33
C LYS A 193 -4.85 7.35 4.74
N LYS A 194 -5.61 6.69 5.62
CA LYS A 194 -5.18 6.40 6.99
C LYS A 194 -3.98 5.44 7.04
N VAL A 195 -4.00 4.36 6.27
CA VAL A 195 -2.90 3.39 6.19
C VAL A 195 -1.64 4.06 5.66
N VAL A 196 -1.74 4.79 4.55
CA VAL A 196 -0.65 5.57 3.95
C VAL A 196 -0.06 6.57 4.94
N GLN A 197 -0.90 7.36 5.62
CA GLN A 197 -0.47 8.35 6.62
C GLN A 197 0.21 7.69 7.84
N GLY A 198 -0.28 6.52 8.28
CA GLY A 198 0.33 5.73 9.36
C GLY A 198 1.75 5.28 9.04
N LEU A 199 1.94 4.70 7.84
CA LEU A 199 3.26 4.34 7.30
C LEU A 199 4.14 5.60 7.11
N GLY A 200 3.56 6.70 6.67
CA GLY A 200 4.22 7.98 6.45
C GLY A 200 4.79 8.63 7.72
N LYS A 201 4.21 8.38 8.91
CA LYS A 201 4.79 8.81 10.21
C LYS A 201 6.20 8.24 10.41
N GLN A 202 6.41 7.00 10.00
CA GLN A 202 7.67 6.27 10.13
C GLN A 202 8.58 6.38 8.90
N GLN A 203 8.22 7.23 7.93
CA GLN A 203 8.95 7.35 6.66
C GLN A 203 9.08 6.01 5.95
N ILE A 204 7.95 5.33 5.77
CA ILE A 204 7.81 4.14 4.91
C ILE A 204 7.08 4.58 3.64
N GLY A 205 7.69 4.34 2.48
CA GLY A 205 7.09 4.57 1.16
C GLY A 205 5.93 3.61 0.90
N VAL A 206 4.97 4.00 0.07
CA VAL A 206 3.84 3.16 -0.33
C VAL A 206 3.77 3.06 -1.84
N LEU A 207 3.72 1.83 -2.34
CA LEU A 207 3.27 1.51 -3.70
C LEU A 207 1.82 1.03 -3.58
N LEU A 208 0.88 1.74 -4.20
CA LEU A 208 -0.50 1.25 -4.31
C LEU A 208 -0.54 0.17 -5.38
N ASP A 209 -1.22 -0.94 -5.13
CA ASP A 209 -1.34 -2.05 -6.09
C ASP A 209 -2.83 -2.34 -6.36
N ILE A 210 -3.23 -2.37 -7.63
CA ILE A 210 -4.57 -2.83 -8.03
C ILE A 210 -4.53 -4.35 -8.17
N HIS A 211 -4.71 -5.01 -7.04
CA HIS A 211 -4.46 -6.44 -6.88
C HIS A 211 -5.60 -7.30 -7.44
N LYS A 212 -6.84 -6.89 -7.11
CA LYS A 212 -8.08 -7.52 -7.60
C LYS A 212 -8.99 -6.49 -8.24
N ILE A 213 -9.92 -6.95 -9.05
CA ILE A 213 -11.07 -6.17 -9.52
C ILE A 213 -12.27 -6.44 -8.60
N ASP A 214 -12.65 -7.71 -8.45
CA ASP A 214 -13.68 -8.16 -7.52
C ASP A 214 -12.99 -8.76 -6.26
N PRO A 215 -13.20 -8.18 -5.06
CA PRO A 215 -12.64 -8.73 -3.83
C PRO A 215 -13.12 -10.16 -3.50
N ASN A 216 -14.16 -10.67 -4.18
CA ASN A 216 -14.71 -12.01 -4.05
C ASN A 216 -14.31 -12.94 -5.20
N PHE A 217 -13.37 -12.56 -6.08
CA PHE A 217 -12.90 -13.41 -7.15
C PHE A 217 -12.25 -14.71 -6.61
N THR A 218 -12.69 -15.86 -7.11
CA THR A 218 -12.22 -17.19 -6.70
C THR A 218 -12.02 -18.18 -7.86
N ASP A 219 -12.15 -17.74 -9.11
CA ASP A 219 -12.10 -18.66 -10.27
C ASP A 219 -10.66 -19.04 -10.66
N ASP A 220 -9.67 -18.23 -10.27
CA ASP A 220 -8.22 -18.40 -10.46
C ASP A 220 -7.48 -17.65 -9.32
N THR A 221 -6.15 -17.68 -9.28
CA THR A 221 -5.39 -16.89 -8.27
C THR A 221 -5.33 -15.39 -8.60
N SER A 222 -5.64 -15.00 -9.84
CA SER A 222 -5.64 -13.60 -10.30
C SER A 222 -6.60 -13.40 -11.47
N GLU A 223 -7.37 -12.30 -11.50
CA GLU A 223 -8.22 -11.99 -12.67
C GLU A 223 -7.38 -11.84 -13.93
N HIS A 224 -7.81 -12.41 -15.06
CA HIS A 224 -6.94 -12.50 -16.24
C HIS A 224 -6.56 -11.14 -16.86
N LEU A 225 -7.42 -10.12 -16.73
CA LEU A 225 -7.24 -8.79 -17.32
C LEU A 225 -7.47 -7.69 -16.27
N TRP A 226 -7.07 -6.46 -16.61
CA TRP A 226 -7.29 -5.25 -15.81
C TRP A 226 -8.71 -4.64 -15.97
N TYR A 227 -9.65 -5.39 -16.56
CA TYR A 227 -11.07 -5.04 -16.68
C TYR A 227 -11.93 -6.30 -16.79
N THR A 228 -13.23 -6.17 -16.55
CA THR A 228 -14.24 -7.24 -16.77
C THR A 228 -15.46 -6.68 -17.49
N ASP A 229 -16.45 -7.53 -17.82
CA ASP A 229 -17.74 -7.06 -18.36
C ASP A 229 -18.51 -6.18 -17.37
N ASP A 230 -18.46 -6.50 -16.07
CA ASP A 230 -19.09 -5.72 -15.00
C ASP A 230 -18.28 -4.45 -14.66
N TYR A 231 -16.95 -4.51 -14.76
CA TYR A 231 -16.03 -3.38 -14.58
C TYR A 231 -15.31 -3.05 -15.90
N PRO A 232 -16.02 -2.48 -16.90
CA PRO A 232 -15.45 -2.22 -18.21
C PRO A 232 -14.33 -1.18 -18.12
N ILE A 233 -13.40 -1.22 -19.07
CA ILE A 233 -12.17 -0.42 -19.08
C ILE A 233 -12.38 1.09 -18.87
N ALA A 234 -13.50 1.65 -19.32
CA ALA A 234 -13.85 3.07 -19.10
C ALA A 234 -14.20 3.42 -17.63
N THR A 235 -14.63 2.43 -16.84
CA THR A 235 -14.82 2.54 -15.38
C THR A 235 -13.48 2.43 -14.67
N ILE A 236 -12.63 1.46 -15.06
CA ILE A 236 -11.27 1.30 -14.56
C ILE A 236 -10.43 2.58 -14.76
N TYR A 237 -10.53 3.21 -15.93
CA TYR A 237 -9.89 4.52 -16.18
C TYR A 237 -10.32 5.61 -15.19
N LYS A 238 -11.59 5.64 -14.78
CA LYS A 238 -12.08 6.61 -13.79
C LYS A 238 -11.62 6.26 -12.38
N MET A 239 -11.51 4.98 -12.05
CA MET A 239 -10.99 4.49 -10.77
C MET A 239 -9.56 5.02 -10.54
N PHE A 240 -8.68 4.90 -11.54
CA PHE A 240 -7.34 5.49 -11.49
C PHE A 240 -7.34 7.02 -11.43
N GLU A 241 -8.23 7.69 -12.17
CA GLU A 241 -8.38 9.14 -12.10
C GLU A 241 -8.85 9.61 -10.71
N THR A 242 -9.73 8.84 -10.05
CA THR A 242 -10.17 9.08 -8.65
C THR A 242 -9.01 8.91 -7.67
N LEU A 243 -8.23 7.81 -7.73
CA LEU A 243 -7.07 7.60 -6.86
C LEU A 243 -6.07 8.76 -6.95
N ALA A 244 -5.71 9.16 -8.19
CA ALA A 244 -4.80 10.27 -8.42
C ALA A 244 -5.37 11.61 -7.91
N THR A 245 -6.69 11.81 -7.99
CA THR A 245 -7.34 13.03 -7.49
C THR A 245 -7.37 13.06 -5.95
N GLU A 246 -7.63 11.93 -5.31
CA GLU A 246 -7.85 11.85 -3.86
C GLU A 246 -6.57 11.70 -3.03
N LEU A 247 -5.48 11.19 -3.62
CA LEU A 247 -4.27 10.80 -2.89
C LEU A 247 -2.98 11.50 -3.37
N CYS A 248 -3.02 12.32 -4.43
CA CYS A 248 -1.85 13.08 -4.88
C CYS A 248 -1.67 14.36 -4.02
N SER A 249 -1.22 14.20 -2.77
CA SER A 249 -1.11 15.30 -1.82
C SER A 249 0.09 15.17 -0.86
N ASP A 250 0.47 16.29 -0.23
CA ASP A 250 1.49 16.33 0.84
C ASP A 250 1.11 15.50 2.09
N LEU A 251 -0.18 15.16 2.29
CA LEU A 251 -0.61 14.29 3.40
C LEU A 251 -0.26 12.81 3.12
N GLU A 252 -0.25 12.45 1.84
CA GLU A 252 0.08 11.13 1.31
C GLU A 252 1.43 11.16 0.58
N TYR A 253 2.35 12.04 1.02
CA TYR A 253 3.65 12.31 0.38
C TYR A 253 4.47 11.06 0.07
N ASN A 254 4.26 10.00 0.85
CA ASN A 254 4.98 8.74 0.78
C ASN A 254 4.45 7.78 -0.29
N ILE A 255 3.36 8.09 -1.02
CA ILE A 255 2.95 7.31 -2.19
C ILE A 255 3.95 7.53 -3.33
N ILE A 256 4.65 6.46 -3.69
CA ILE A 256 5.64 6.39 -4.77
C ILE A 256 4.96 6.43 -6.14
N GLY A 257 3.83 5.74 -6.26
CA GLY A 257 3.12 5.52 -7.52
C GLY A 257 2.07 4.42 -7.40
N ILE A 258 1.61 3.94 -8.56
CA ILE A 258 0.62 2.86 -8.65
C ILE A 258 1.15 1.72 -9.53
N ASP A 259 1.06 0.50 -9.01
CA ASP A 259 1.14 -0.77 -9.72
C ASP A 259 -0.22 -1.06 -10.35
N LEU A 260 -0.24 -1.12 -11.68
CA LEU A 260 -1.49 -0.96 -12.43
C LEU A 260 -2.38 -2.20 -12.42
N LYS A 261 -1.79 -3.40 -12.28
CA LYS A 261 -2.53 -4.66 -12.15
C LYS A 261 -1.57 -5.77 -11.68
N ASN A 262 -1.85 -6.33 -10.51
CA ASN A 262 -1.20 -7.56 -10.04
C ASN A 262 -1.43 -8.74 -10.99
N GLU A 263 -0.38 -9.28 -11.59
CA GLU A 263 -0.38 -10.53 -12.35
C GLU A 263 -1.39 -10.52 -13.53
N PRO A 264 -1.12 -9.78 -14.63
CA PRO A 264 -1.98 -9.70 -15.82
C PRO A 264 -1.86 -10.94 -16.73
N VAL A 265 -2.28 -12.11 -16.23
CA VAL A 265 -2.03 -13.43 -16.87
C VAL A 265 -2.70 -13.64 -18.23
N GLY A 266 -3.80 -12.94 -18.53
CA GLY A 266 -4.48 -12.96 -19.83
C GLY A 266 -4.02 -11.86 -20.79
N GLY A 267 -3.10 -10.99 -20.37
CA GLY A 267 -2.54 -9.95 -21.22
C GLY A 267 -1.54 -10.51 -22.24
N CYS A 268 -1.40 -9.84 -23.38
CA CYS A 268 -0.35 -10.10 -24.37
C CYS A 268 0.63 -8.92 -24.47
N TRP A 269 1.86 -9.23 -24.88
CA TRP A 269 2.94 -8.27 -25.14
C TRP A 269 3.59 -8.64 -26.48
N PRO A 270 3.18 -8.03 -27.60
CA PRO A 270 3.62 -8.45 -28.93
C PRO A 270 4.99 -7.84 -29.29
N GLU A 271 5.69 -8.45 -30.25
CA GLU A 271 6.93 -7.86 -30.80
C GLU A 271 6.61 -6.63 -31.65
N ASP A 272 5.44 -6.62 -32.31
CA ASP A 272 4.87 -5.48 -33.03
C ASP A 272 3.35 -5.42 -32.80
N ASP A 273 2.76 -4.23 -32.65
CA ASP A 273 1.32 -4.06 -32.40
C ASP A 273 0.40 -4.58 -33.55
N THR A 274 0.96 -5.07 -34.66
CA THR A 274 0.24 -5.76 -35.73
C THR A 274 0.25 -7.30 -35.64
N ASP A 275 0.87 -7.89 -34.61
CA ASP A 275 0.90 -9.34 -34.39
C ASP A 275 -0.50 -9.92 -34.14
N GLU A 276 -0.96 -10.81 -35.02
CA GLU A 276 -2.33 -11.35 -35.05
C GLU A 276 -2.78 -12.13 -33.78
N TYR A 277 -1.86 -12.43 -32.85
CA TYR A 277 -2.20 -13.11 -31.60
C TYR A 277 -2.59 -12.17 -30.46
N CYS A 278 -2.39 -10.86 -30.62
CA CYS A 278 -2.54 -9.87 -29.56
C CYS A 278 -3.54 -8.78 -29.94
N ASP A 279 -4.82 -9.04 -29.65
CA ASP A 279 -5.88 -8.05 -29.87
C ASP A 279 -5.68 -6.79 -29.00
N ALA A 280 -6.11 -5.64 -29.53
CA ALA A 280 -5.79 -4.33 -28.96
C ALA A 280 -6.39 -4.05 -27.57
N ASP A 281 -7.40 -4.83 -27.15
CA ASP A 281 -8.01 -4.74 -25.83
C ASP A 281 -7.29 -5.61 -24.77
N VAL A 282 -6.53 -6.62 -25.19
CA VAL A 282 -5.68 -7.47 -24.33
C VAL A 282 -4.17 -7.15 -24.42
N ASN A 283 -3.77 -6.19 -25.25
CA ASN A 283 -2.40 -5.66 -25.33
C ASN A 283 -2.03 -4.86 -24.07
N TRP A 284 -1.29 -5.50 -23.16
CA TRP A 284 -0.91 -4.94 -21.85
C TRP A 284 -0.05 -3.67 -21.96
N PRO A 285 1.02 -3.62 -22.78
CA PRO A 285 1.80 -2.40 -23.00
C PRO A 285 0.97 -1.16 -23.31
N ARG A 286 0.03 -1.28 -24.26
CA ARG A 286 -0.80 -0.16 -24.71
C ARG A 286 -1.87 0.21 -23.66
N ALA A 287 -2.29 -0.73 -22.81
CA ALA A 287 -3.12 -0.46 -21.64
C ALA A 287 -2.36 0.31 -20.55
N VAL A 288 -1.14 -0.11 -20.20
CA VAL A 288 -0.24 0.61 -19.28
C VAL A 288 -0.02 2.04 -19.74
N GLU A 289 0.23 2.25 -21.03
CA GLU A 289 0.36 3.60 -21.59
C GLU A 289 -0.93 4.42 -21.40
N THR A 290 -2.09 3.83 -21.68
CA THR A 290 -3.36 4.56 -21.62
C THR A 290 -3.74 4.91 -20.17
N ILE A 291 -3.57 3.97 -19.24
CA ILE A 291 -3.84 4.14 -17.81
C ILE A 291 -2.83 5.09 -17.19
N GLY A 292 -1.53 4.85 -17.38
CA GLY A 292 -0.45 5.68 -16.83
C GLY A 292 -0.54 7.13 -17.29
N ASN A 293 -0.87 7.37 -18.56
CA ASN A 293 -1.07 8.74 -19.07
C ASN A 293 -2.30 9.46 -18.48
N LYS A 294 -3.28 8.74 -17.92
CA LYS A 294 -4.41 9.34 -17.20
C LYS A 294 -4.04 9.72 -15.78
N ILE A 295 -3.35 8.82 -15.07
CA ILE A 295 -2.81 9.08 -13.73
C ILE A 295 -1.87 10.29 -13.77
N LEU A 296 -0.88 10.28 -14.67
CA LEU A 296 0.14 11.34 -14.79
C LEU A 296 -0.40 12.70 -15.25
N ALA A 297 -1.60 12.74 -15.86
CA ALA A 297 -2.28 13.99 -16.18
C ALA A 297 -2.89 14.69 -14.95
N ILE A 298 -3.07 13.95 -13.85
CA ILE A 298 -3.59 14.45 -12.56
C ILE A 298 -2.44 14.55 -11.54
N CYS A 299 -1.66 13.47 -11.38
CA CYS A 299 -0.51 13.39 -10.48
C CYS A 299 0.79 13.17 -11.27
N PRO A 300 1.45 14.23 -11.78
CA PRO A 300 2.71 14.09 -12.51
C PRO A 300 3.87 13.63 -11.62
N ASN A 301 3.73 13.72 -10.30
CA ASN A 301 4.75 13.35 -9.31
C ASN A 301 4.99 11.83 -9.20
N TRP A 302 3.97 11.01 -9.46
CA TRP A 302 4.01 9.56 -9.23
C TRP A 302 4.71 8.76 -10.32
N LEU A 303 5.13 7.54 -9.97
CA LEU A 303 5.55 6.51 -10.92
C LEU A 303 4.37 5.67 -11.39
N ILE A 304 4.51 5.11 -12.59
CA ILE A 304 3.65 4.09 -13.17
C ILE A 304 4.43 2.79 -13.17
N VAL A 305 3.95 1.83 -12.38
CA VAL A 305 4.56 0.52 -12.22
C VAL A 305 3.77 -0.49 -13.04
N ALA A 306 4.48 -1.34 -13.79
CA ALA A 306 3.89 -2.39 -14.60
C ALA A 306 4.62 -3.72 -14.39
N GLU A 307 3.83 -4.76 -14.13
CA GLU A 307 4.30 -6.13 -14.10
C GLU A 307 4.45 -6.73 -15.51
N GLY A 308 5.02 -7.93 -15.58
CA GLY A 308 5.03 -8.74 -16.80
C GLY A 308 3.78 -9.61 -16.94
N ASN A 309 3.71 -10.35 -18.04
CA ASN A 309 2.59 -11.26 -18.33
C ASN A 309 2.93 -12.69 -17.88
N TYR A 310 2.03 -13.64 -18.14
CA TYR A 310 2.27 -15.07 -17.94
C TYR A 310 2.69 -15.74 -19.26
N ALA A 311 3.96 -16.13 -19.38
CA ALA A 311 4.43 -16.94 -20.52
C ALA A 311 4.38 -18.44 -20.19
N THR A 312 3.91 -19.23 -21.15
CA THR A 312 3.74 -20.69 -20.98
C THR A 312 4.57 -21.48 -21.98
N SER A 313 4.93 -22.71 -21.61
CA SER A 313 5.79 -23.60 -22.41
C SER A 313 7.17 -23.02 -22.78
N THR A 314 7.62 -22.01 -22.03
CA THR A 314 8.98 -21.45 -22.08
C THR A 314 10.01 -22.57 -22.02
N THR A 315 10.99 -22.58 -22.93
CA THR A 315 12.02 -23.63 -22.97
C THR A 315 13.41 -23.00 -22.99
N THR A 316 14.19 -23.26 -21.94
CA THR A 316 15.53 -22.71 -21.73
C THR A 316 16.54 -23.83 -21.50
N GLU A 317 17.79 -23.62 -21.91
CA GLU A 317 18.89 -24.53 -21.59
C GLU A 317 19.35 -24.27 -20.14
N ILE A 318 19.23 -25.29 -19.28
CA ILE A 318 19.59 -25.25 -17.88
C ILE A 318 20.49 -26.46 -17.56
N ASN A 319 21.71 -26.19 -17.10
CA ASN A 319 22.66 -27.19 -16.60
C ASN A 319 22.97 -28.36 -17.57
N GLY A 320 22.94 -28.10 -18.88
CA GLY A 320 23.21 -29.04 -19.96
C GLY A 320 21.97 -29.73 -20.52
N ALA A 321 20.76 -29.26 -20.20
CA ALA A 321 19.49 -29.85 -20.62
C ALA A 321 18.44 -28.78 -20.94
N ASN A 322 17.61 -29.01 -21.97
CA ASN A 322 16.45 -28.17 -22.20
C ASN A 322 15.38 -28.46 -21.15
N VAL A 323 14.97 -27.44 -20.40
CA VAL A 323 13.89 -27.50 -19.42
C VAL A 323 12.73 -26.66 -19.95
N THR A 324 11.54 -27.26 -19.98
CA THR A 324 10.30 -26.56 -20.34
C THR A 324 9.50 -26.27 -19.06
N TYR A 325 9.04 -25.04 -18.91
CA TYR A 325 8.32 -24.53 -17.75
C TYR A 325 7.34 -23.43 -18.17
N ASN A 326 6.54 -22.93 -17.21
CA ASN A 326 5.81 -21.68 -17.36
C ASN A 326 6.47 -20.64 -16.46
N ASP A 327 6.50 -19.38 -16.90
CA ASP A 327 6.94 -18.25 -16.06
C ASP A 327 5.98 -18.08 -14.89
N TRP A 328 6.39 -17.34 -13.84
CA TRP A 328 5.43 -16.90 -12.84
C TRP A 328 4.42 -15.94 -13.46
N TYR A 329 3.23 -15.93 -12.89
CA TYR A 329 2.27 -14.86 -13.11
C TYR A 329 2.95 -13.52 -12.78
N GLY A 330 2.73 -12.46 -13.56
CA GLY A 330 3.40 -11.17 -13.34
C GLY A 330 4.87 -11.08 -13.79
N ALA A 331 5.52 -12.15 -14.26
CA ALA A 331 6.98 -12.17 -14.47
C ALA A 331 7.47 -11.74 -15.86
N SER A 332 6.72 -12.06 -16.92
CA SER A 332 7.27 -12.12 -18.28
C SER A 332 7.29 -10.75 -18.96
N LEU A 333 8.48 -10.18 -19.12
CA LEU A 333 8.77 -8.90 -19.78
C LEU A 333 9.57 -9.10 -21.08
N GLN A 334 9.47 -10.29 -21.70
CA GLN A 334 10.30 -10.74 -22.82
C GLN A 334 10.39 -9.74 -23.98
N ASN A 335 9.27 -9.11 -24.35
CA ASN A 335 9.19 -8.17 -25.47
C ASN A 335 9.36 -6.69 -25.05
N ALA A 336 9.72 -6.40 -23.80
CA ALA A 336 9.83 -5.02 -23.31
C ALA A 336 10.98 -4.19 -23.95
N SER A 337 12.04 -4.83 -24.46
CA SER A 337 13.09 -4.13 -25.23
C SER A 337 12.79 -4.01 -26.73
N VAL A 338 11.84 -4.81 -27.25
CA VAL A 338 11.44 -4.83 -28.67
C VAL A 338 10.24 -3.91 -28.93
N ASN A 339 9.19 -4.05 -28.12
CA ASN A 339 8.00 -3.21 -28.11
C ASN A 339 7.87 -2.49 -26.75
N PRO A 340 8.62 -1.40 -26.53
CA PRO A 340 8.69 -0.72 -25.25
C PRO A 340 7.44 0.12 -24.96
N ILE A 341 7.08 0.18 -23.67
CA ILE A 341 6.03 1.07 -23.14
C ILE A 341 6.51 2.52 -23.16
N THR A 342 5.76 3.41 -23.80
CA THR A 342 6.09 4.83 -23.96
C THR A 342 5.01 5.74 -23.35
N LEU A 343 5.27 6.24 -22.15
CA LEU A 343 4.44 7.25 -21.49
C LEU A 343 4.67 8.65 -22.12
N LYS A 344 3.68 9.54 -22.03
CA LYS A 344 3.77 10.93 -22.51
C LYS A 344 4.62 11.82 -21.59
N THR A 345 4.82 11.39 -20.35
CA THR A 345 5.72 12.03 -19.39
C THR A 345 6.92 11.12 -19.23
N ASP A 346 8.08 11.57 -19.72
CA ASP A 346 9.34 10.84 -19.65
C ASP A 346 9.74 10.56 -18.19
N GLY A 347 10.45 9.45 -17.97
CA GLY A 347 11.03 9.14 -16.66
C GLY A 347 10.00 8.77 -15.59
N LYS A 348 8.89 8.10 -15.96
CA LYS A 348 7.82 7.70 -15.02
C LYS A 348 7.51 6.20 -14.98
N LEU A 349 8.00 5.43 -15.96
CA LEU A 349 7.80 3.98 -16.04
C LEU A 349 8.80 3.22 -15.16
N VAL A 350 8.32 2.18 -14.47
CA VAL A 350 9.08 1.19 -13.70
C VAL A 350 8.50 -0.20 -13.96
N PHE A 351 9.33 -1.25 -13.90
CA PHE A 351 8.89 -2.64 -13.98
C PHE A 351 8.90 -3.35 -12.62
N ALA A 352 7.91 -4.21 -12.39
CA ALA A 352 7.72 -4.95 -11.14
C ALA A 352 7.51 -6.47 -11.34
N PRO A 353 8.38 -7.20 -12.07
CA PRO A 353 8.19 -8.63 -12.29
C PRO A 353 8.13 -9.44 -10.98
N HIS A 354 7.28 -10.47 -10.97
CA HIS A 354 7.15 -11.39 -9.83
C HIS A 354 8.08 -12.60 -9.97
N PHE A 355 8.60 -13.11 -8.85
CA PHE A 355 9.32 -14.38 -8.84
C PHE A 355 9.35 -15.03 -7.47
N TYR A 356 8.86 -16.26 -7.35
CA TYR A 356 8.77 -16.96 -6.07
C TYR A 356 9.81 -18.08 -5.91
N SER A 357 9.95 -18.55 -4.66
CA SER A 357 10.69 -19.76 -4.33
C SER A 357 9.88 -21.02 -4.71
N PRO A 358 10.49 -22.24 -4.66
CA PRO A 358 9.76 -23.49 -4.79
C PRO A 358 8.60 -23.67 -3.79
N SER A 359 8.51 -22.87 -2.72
CA SER A 359 7.43 -22.95 -1.74
C SER A 359 6.05 -22.58 -2.29
N VAL A 360 5.98 -21.69 -3.29
CA VAL A 360 4.71 -21.39 -3.97
C VAL A 360 4.39 -22.51 -4.97
N TYR A 361 5.36 -22.87 -5.82
CA TYR A 361 5.23 -24.01 -6.72
C TYR A 361 6.58 -24.70 -6.97
N PRO A 362 6.69 -26.03 -6.79
CA PRO A 362 7.95 -26.77 -6.91
C PRO A 362 8.32 -27.05 -8.37
N SER A 363 8.56 -25.98 -9.13
CA SER A 363 8.96 -26.06 -10.54
C SER A 363 10.28 -26.80 -10.72
N SER A 364 10.39 -27.52 -11.84
CA SER A 364 11.46 -28.50 -12.04
C SER A 364 12.88 -27.90 -12.05
N TYR A 365 13.04 -26.64 -12.47
CA TYR A 365 14.34 -25.96 -12.53
C TYR A 365 14.99 -25.71 -11.16
N PHE A 366 14.22 -25.69 -10.06
CA PHE A 366 14.75 -25.54 -8.70
C PHE A 366 15.50 -26.79 -8.20
N PHE A 367 15.30 -27.94 -8.84
CA PHE A 367 15.76 -29.23 -8.32
C PHE A 367 16.66 -29.95 -9.33
N LYS A 368 17.61 -30.73 -8.82
CA LYS A 368 18.43 -31.63 -9.65
C LYS A 368 17.57 -32.71 -10.32
N LYS A 369 16.46 -33.09 -9.68
CA LYS A 369 15.36 -33.87 -10.26
C LYS A 369 14.06 -33.43 -9.62
N GLN A 370 13.01 -33.35 -10.42
CA GLN A 370 11.63 -33.22 -9.97
C GLN A 370 10.79 -34.22 -10.78
N SER A 371 9.75 -34.77 -10.16
CA SER A 371 8.71 -35.53 -10.85
C SER A 371 7.39 -35.42 -10.11
N SER A 372 6.29 -35.17 -10.83
CA SER A 372 4.93 -35.15 -10.31
C SER A 372 4.09 -36.34 -10.81
N SER A 373 3.07 -36.71 -10.04
CA SER A 373 2.08 -37.74 -10.41
C SER A 373 0.77 -37.45 -9.67
N GLY A 374 -0.10 -36.65 -10.29
CA GLY A 374 -1.15 -35.94 -9.55
C GLY A 374 -0.51 -35.03 -8.50
N ASP A 375 -1.14 -34.91 -7.35
CA ASP A 375 -0.71 -34.01 -6.26
C ASP A 375 0.51 -34.53 -5.47
N THR A 376 1.14 -35.62 -5.91
CA THR A 376 2.41 -36.09 -5.36
C THR A 376 3.57 -35.51 -6.16
N VAL A 377 4.33 -34.59 -5.56
CA VAL A 377 5.61 -34.11 -6.08
C VAL A 377 6.77 -34.80 -5.34
N SER A 378 7.76 -35.29 -6.09
CA SER A 378 9.01 -35.83 -5.55
C SER A 378 10.19 -35.05 -6.08
N VAL A 379 11.07 -34.61 -5.17
CA VAL A 379 12.23 -33.77 -5.50
C VAL A 379 13.56 -34.43 -5.13
N THR A 380 14.63 -33.97 -5.77
CA THR A 380 16.01 -34.16 -5.32
C THR A 380 16.70 -32.82 -5.44
N GLU A 381 17.00 -32.19 -4.31
CA GLU A 381 17.63 -30.88 -4.27
C GLU A 381 19.01 -30.86 -4.92
N TYR A 382 19.43 -29.69 -5.41
CA TYR A 382 20.85 -29.42 -5.57
C TYR A 382 21.49 -29.39 -4.17
N PRO A 383 22.57 -30.14 -3.92
CA PRO A 383 23.15 -30.25 -2.58
C PRO A 383 23.59 -28.88 -2.07
N ASN A 384 23.48 -28.63 -0.76
CA ASN A 384 23.96 -27.39 -0.16
C ASN A 384 25.50 -27.41 -0.01
N THR A 385 26.18 -27.33 -1.16
CA THR A 385 27.63 -27.21 -1.31
C THR A 385 27.93 -26.13 -2.36
N THR A 386 29.18 -25.69 -2.45
CA THR A 386 29.62 -24.70 -3.45
C THR A 386 29.21 -25.07 -4.87
N GLU A 387 29.37 -26.35 -5.26
CA GLU A 387 29.02 -26.84 -6.59
C GLU A 387 27.51 -26.93 -6.81
N GLY A 388 26.75 -27.35 -5.79
CA GLY A 388 25.29 -27.41 -5.89
C GLY A 388 24.64 -26.03 -5.92
N ASN A 389 25.16 -25.08 -5.14
CA ASN A 389 24.71 -23.69 -5.15
C ASN A 389 25.04 -23.00 -6.49
N ALA A 390 26.17 -23.33 -7.13
CA ALA A 390 26.47 -22.85 -8.49
C ALA A 390 25.47 -23.38 -9.54
N LEU A 391 25.06 -24.64 -9.45
CA LEU A 391 24.05 -25.23 -10.34
C LEU A 391 22.64 -24.63 -10.10
N LEU A 392 22.28 -24.38 -8.84
CA LEU A 392 21.03 -23.71 -8.48
C LEU A 392 21.01 -22.24 -8.95
N LYS A 393 22.11 -21.48 -8.74
CA LYS A 393 22.25 -20.11 -9.27
C LYS A 393 22.10 -20.11 -10.78
N ALA A 394 22.82 -20.99 -11.50
CA ALA A 394 22.73 -21.08 -12.95
C ALA A 394 21.29 -21.35 -13.42
N ALA A 395 20.57 -22.29 -12.78
CA ALA A 395 19.18 -22.58 -13.14
C ALA A 395 18.24 -21.38 -12.90
N VAL A 396 18.29 -20.77 -11.71
CA VAL A 396 17.44 -19.63 -11.35
C VAL A 396 17.74 -18.42 -12.23
N THR A 397 19.02 -18.08 -12.42
CA THR A 397 19.45 -16.99 -13.32
C THR A 397 19.00 -17.21 -14.76
N SER A 398 19.08 -18.43 -15.31
CA SER A 398 18.60 -18.69 -16.68
C SER A 398 17.10 -18.45 -16.86
N VAL A 399 16.28 -18.69 -15.82
CA VAL A 399 14.84 -18.39 -15.85
C VAL A 399 14.60 -16.88 -15.71
N LEU A 400 15.28 -16.21 -14.77
CA LEU A 400 15.16 -14.75 -14.58
C LEU A 400 15.61 -13.94 -15.80
N ASP A 401 16.74 -14.33 -16.41
CA ASP A 401 17.26 -13.71 -17.62
C ASP A 401 16.26 -13.84 -18.77
N ASN A 402 15.63 -15.02 -18.90
CA ASN A 402 14.64 -15.27 -19.94
C ASN A 402 13.31 -14.54 -19.68
N ALA A 403 12.82 -14.50 -18.44
CA ALA A 403 11.59 -13.81 -18.10
C ALA A 403 11.72 -12.28 -18.26
N PHE A 404 12.79 -11.66 -17.76
CA PHE A 404 12.92 -10.19 -17.74
C PHE A 404 14.34 -9.61 -17.79
N GLY A 405 15.40 -10.40 -17.96
CA GLY A 405 16.79 -9.89 -17.99
C GLY A 405 17.04 -8.80 -19.04
N ASN A 406 16.44 -8.93 -20.23
CA ASN A 406 16.51 -7.92 -21.29
C ASN A 406 15.78 -6.61 -20.93
N ALA A 407 14.70 -6.67 -20.15
CA ALA A 407 13.98 -5.48 -19.69
C ALA A 407 14.86 -4.64 -18.74
N VAL A 408 15.63 -5.30 -17.86
CA VAL A 408 16.57 -4.64 -16.95
C VAL A 408 17.78 -4.05 -17.70
N THR A 409 18.33 -4.78 -18.67
CA THR A 409 19.63 -4.46 -19.28
C THR A 409 19.55 -3.66 -20.58
N GLU A 410 18.56 -3.93 -21.44
CA GLU A 410 18.41 -3.30 -22.76
C GLU A 410 17.38 -2.17 -22.75
N ALA A 411 16.19 -2.38 -22.16
CA ALA A 411 15.16 -1.35 -22.10
C ALA A 411 15.52 -0.21 -21.14
N GLY A 412 16.40 -0.47 -20.15
CA GLY A 412 16.96 0.56 -19.24
C GLY A 412 15.95 1.18 -18.27
N VAL A 413 14.77 0.58 -18.16
CA VAL A 413 13.71 0.92 -17.20
C VAL A 413 14.12 0.39 -15.81
N PRO A 414 13.97 1.17 -14.72
CA PRO A 414 14.24 0.63 -13.39
C PRO A 414 13.30 -0.54 -13.12
N THR A 415 13.84 -1.62 -12.55
CA THR A 415 13.09 -2.83 -12.23
C THR A 415 13.29 -3.16 -10.75
N PHE A 416 12.25 -3.63 -10.07
CA PHE A 416 12.31 -4.25 -8.75
C PHE A 416 11.41 -5.50 -8.75
N TYR A 417 11.50 -6.39 -7.75
CA TYR A 417 10.48 -7.45 -7.63
C TYR A 417 9.18 -6.87 -7.08
N GLY A 418 8.08 -6.98 -7.82
CA GLY A 418 6.73 -6.63 -7.33
C GLY A 418 6.34 -7.54 -6.18
N GLU A 419 6.55 -8.84 -6.37
CA GLU A 419 6.47 -9.86 -5.34
C GLU A 419 7.61 -10.88 -5.49
N PHE A 420 8.24 -11.22 -4.37
CA PHE A 420 9.10 -12.38 -4.25
C PHE A 420 9.00 -12.95 -2.84
N GLY A 421 9.11 -14.27 -2.68
CA GLY A 421 8.87 -14.87 -1.37
C GLY A 421 8.85 -16.38 -1.37
N GLY A 422 8.56 -16.93 -0.19
CA GLY A 422 8.67 -18.35 0.12
C GLY A 422 8.94 -18.58 1.59
N ILE A 423 8.88 -19.84 2.01
CA ILE A 423 9.23 -20.24 3.38
C ILE A 423 10.75 -20.10 3.55
N TYR A 424 11.19 -19.40 4.59
CA TYR A 424 12.60 -19.01 4.76
C TYR A 424 13.21 -19.53 6.07
N GLY A 425 14.49 -19.88 5.99
CA GLY A 425 15.37 -20.12 7.13
C GLY A 425 14.90 -21.28 8.00
N SER A 426 14.65 -20.99 9.27
CA SER A 426 14.32 -21.99 10.29
C SER A 426 12.93 -22.64 10.14
N ALA A 427 12.07 -22.11 9.26
CA ALA A 427 10.75 -22.68 8.95
C ALA A 427 10.77 -23.62 7.72
N GLU A 428 11.85 -23.65 6.96
CA GLU A 428 12.00 -24.54 5.81
C GLU A 428 12.32 -25.97 6.26
N LEU A 429 11.64 -26.94 5.67
CA LEU A 429 11.73 -28.37 5.99
C LEU A 429 12.57 -29.16 4.98
N LEU A 430 12.92 -28.57 3.83
CA LEU A 430 13.89 -29.13 2.89
C LEU A 430 15.29 -29.18 3.51
N GLU A 431 15.94 -30.35 3.48
CA GLU A 431 17.26 -30.57 4.07
C GLU A 431 18.35 -29.69 3.42
N GLY A 432 18.23 -29.42 2.12
CA GLY A 432 19.14 -28.55 1.38
C GLY A 432 18.86 -27.06 1.53
N LEU A 433 17.74 -26.64 2.14
CA LEU A 433 17.28 -25.25 2.20
C LEU A 433 17.16 -24.59 0.80
N THR A 434 16.50 -25.27 -0.15
CA THR A 434 16.35 -24.75 -1.53
C THR A 434 15.51 -23.48 -1.61
N SER A 435 14.42 -23.33 -0.86
CA SER A 435 13.60 -22.11 -0.81
C SER A 435 14.41 -20.92 -0.30
N THR A 436 15.07 -21.07 0.86
CA THR A 436 15.95 -20.04 1.44
C THR A 436 17.04 -19.63 0.45
N ARG A 437 17.74 -20.60 -0.15
CA ARG A 437 18.79 -20.33 -1.14
C ARG A 437 18.24 -19.63 -2.39
N VAL A 438 17.05 -19.99 -2.86
CA VAL A 438 16.40 -19.28 -3.98
C VAL A 438 16.12 -17.84 -3.60
N ILE A 439 15.53 -17.56 -2.45
CA ILE A 439 15.26 -16.18 -1.99
C ILE A 439 16.56 -15.38 -1.86
N GLU A 440 17.63 -15.96 -1.31
CA GLU A 440 18.96 -15.34 -1.28
C GLU A 440 19.53 -15.06 -2.69
N LEU A 441 19.32 -15.99 -3.64
CA LEU A 441 19.73 -15.84 -5.05
C LEU A 441 18.91 -14.78 -5.80
N LEU A 442 17.63 -14.59 -5.49
CA LEU A 442 16.81 -13.51 -6.05
C LEU A 442 17.35 -12.15 -5.61
N ILE A 443 17.72 -12.03 -4.33
CA ILE A 443 18.37 -10.83 -3.77
C ILE A 443 19.76 -10.63 -4.39
N GLU A 444 20.55 -11.69 -4.58
CA GLU A 444 21.86 -11.62 -5.25
C GLU A 444 21.70 -11.14 -6.70
N TYR A 445 20.78 -11.72 -7.47
CA TYR A 445 20.49 -11.31 -8.85
C TYR A 445 20.03 -9.85 -8.94
N ALA A 446 19.16 -9.38 -8.04
CA ALA A 446 18.77 -7.97 -8.00
C ALA A 446 19.94 -7.02 -7.71
N ASN A 447 20.90 -7.44 -6.88
CA ASN A 447 22.14 -6.70 -6.66
C ASN A 447 23.05 -6.72 -7.92
N ASP A 448 23.27 -7.89 -8.52
CA ASP A 448 24.13 -8.11 -9.69
C ASP A 448 23.60 -7.35 -10.93
N MET A 449 22.29 -7.40 -11.16
CA MET A 449 21.59 -6.72 -12.26
C MET A 449 21.26 -5.24 -11.98
N ASN A 450 21.73 -4.71 -10.84
CA ASN A 450 21.54 -3.30 -10.47
C ASN A 450 20.06 -2.88 -10.44
N MET A 451 19.17 -3.77 -9.99
CA MET A 451 17.74 -3.50 -9.77
C MET A 451 17.52 -2.51 -8.61
N THR A 452 16.27 -2.16 -8.33
CA THR A 452 15.84 -1.19 -7.31
C THR A 452 15.35 -1.89 -6.03
N GLY A 453 15.77 -3.14 -5.80
CA GLY A 453 15.34 -3.97 -4.67
C GLY A 453 14.08 -4.77 -5.00
N GLY A 454 13.14 -4.86 -4.06
CA GLY A 454 11.87 -5.55 -4.25
C GLY A 454 10.99 -5.58 -3.01
N PHE A 455 9.77 -6.09 -3.15
CA PHE A 455 8.80 -6.26 -2.06
C PHE A 455 8.59 -7.74 -1.76
N ALA A 456 8.88 -8.13 -0.52
CA ALA A 456 8.70 -9.52 -0.11
C ALA A 456 7.22 -9.84 0.14
N TRP A 457 6.70 -10.94 -0.42
CA TRP A 457 5.41 -11.50 -0.04
C TRP A 457 5.60 -12.43 1.17
N ALA A 458 5.03 -12.18 2.34
CA ALA A 458 4.31 -10.97 2.77
C ALA A 458 4.60 -10.67 4.26
N ILE A 459 4.10 -9.53 4.76
CA ILE A 459 4.07 -9.24 6.20
C ILE A 459 3.12 -10.21 6.93
N ASN A 460 2.04 -10.59 6.25
CA ASN A 460 0.93 -11.44 6.67
C ASN A 460 1.41 -12.84 7.13
N PRO A 461 1.08 -13.28 8.36
CA PRO A 461 1.39 -14.64 8.84
C PRO A 461 0.60 -15.75 8.11
N ASP A 462 -0.45 -15.34 7.39
CA ASP A 462 -1.42 -16.11 6.62
C ASP A 462 -1.09 -16.13 5.10
N GLY A 463 0.17 -15.91 4.73
CA GLY A 463 0.66 -16.16 3.39
C GLY A 463 0.70 -17.66 3.08
N SER A 464 0.04 -18.08 2.01
CA SER A 464 -0.14 -19.49 1.62
C SER A 464 0.99 -20.01 0.74
N TYR A 465 1.51 -21.19 1.05
CA TYR A 465 2.56 -21.88 0.30
C TYR A 465 2.24 -23.36 0.14
N ASP A 466 2.14 -23.83 -1.11
CA ASP A 466 1.74 -25.21 -1.42
C ASP A 466 2.88 -26.23 -1.25
N PHE A 467 4.12 -25.80 -0.99
CA PHE A 467 5.27 -26.70 -0.90
C PHE A 467 6.25 -26.35 0.22
N ASN A 468 6.72 -27.39 0.91
CA ASN A 468 7.86 -27.33 1.81
C ASN A 468 8.68 -28.63 1.68
N ASP A 469 8.40 -29.65 2.50
CA ASP A 469 8.92 -31.01 2.36
C ASP A 469 8.00 -31.96 1.55
N GLU A 470 6.76 -31.54 1.32
CA GLU A 470 5.69 -32.23 0.58
C GLU A 470 4.91 -31.18 -0.25
N TYR A 471 4.03 -31.60 -1.17
CA TYR A 471 3.13 -30.69 -1.91
C TYR A 471 1.70 -30.81 -1.34
N LYS A 472 1.08 -29.69 -0.94
CA LYS A 472 -0.21 -29.62 -0.23
C LYS A 472 -1.05 -28.40 -0.64
N PRO A 473 -1.60 -28.36 -1.85
CA PRO A 473 -2.51 -27.28 -2.27
C PRO A 473 -3.80 -27.22 -1.44
N ASP A 474 -4.26 -28.35 -0.87
CA ASP A 474 -5.46 -28.43 -0.03
C ASP A 474 -5.22 -28.08 1.46
N ASP A 475 -3.97 -28.08 1.93
CA ASP A 475 -3.57 -27.78 3.33
C ASP A 475 -2.20 -27.05 3.34
N PRO A 476 -2.13 -25.85 2.75
CA PRO A 476 -0.87 -25.17 2.48
C PRO A 476 -0.23 -24.58 3.74
N TRP A 477 1.10 -24.54 3.74
CA TRP A 477 1.88 -23.94 4.82
C TRP A 477 1.61 -22.44 4.91
N GLN A 478 1.39 -21.96 6.13
CA GLN A 478 1.17 -20.54 6.43
C GLN A 478 2.48 -19.91 6.89
N TYR A 479 2.94 -18.86 6.20
CA TYR A 479 4.21 -18.18 6.50
C TYR A 479 4.22 -16.70 6.07
N GLY A 480 5.03 -15.90 6.74
CA GLY A 480 5.30 -14.50 6.40
C GLY A 480 6.26 -13.85 7.38
N LEU A 481 6.32 -12.51 7.42
CA LEU A 481 7.16 -11.81 8.39
C LEU A 481 6.67 -12.02 9.82
N TYR A 482 5.38 -11.83 10.09
CA TYR A 482 4.81 -12.16 11.40
C TYR A 482 4.65 -13.68 11.54
N THR A 483 4.88 -14.20 12.76
CA THR A 483 4.93 -15.66 13.00
C THR A 483 3.55 -16.29 13.21
N SER A 484 2.51 -15.50 13.49
CA SER A 484 1.14 -16.01 13.69
C SER A 484 0.11 -14.87 13.71
N SER A 485 -1.18 -15.23 13.68
CA SER A 485 -2.34 -14.33 13.72
C SER A 485 -2.47 -13.46 14.99
N SER A 486 -1.58 -13.60 15.97
CA SER A 486 -1.39 -12.68 17.10
C SER A 486 -0.73 -11.35 16.71
N TRP A 487 0.04 -11.30 15.62
CA TRP A 487 0.87 -10.17 15.22
C TRP A 487 1.83 -9.68 16.33
N ASP A 488 2.25 -10.60 17.22
CA ASP A 488 3.05 -10.28 18.42
C ASP A 488 4.56 -10.58 18.27
N ALA A 489 4.97 -11.37 17.28
CA ALA A 489 6.36 -11.71 16.96
C ALA A 489 6.62 -11.86 15.45
N TYR A 490 7.89 -11.78 15.03
CA TYR A 490 8.32 -11.87 13.63
C TYR A 490 9.48 -12.85 13.41
N HIS A 491 9.56 -13.42 12.21
CA HIS A 491 10.66 -14.26 11.72
C HIS A 491 11.94 -13.43 11.54
N LYS A 492 12.78 -13.43 12.57
CA LYS A 492 14.02 -12.63 12.64
C LYS A 492 15.04 -13.01 11.57
N ASP A 493 15.12 -14.29 11.23
CA ASP A 493 15.96 -14.81 10.16
C ASP A 493 15.52 -14.28 8.80
N PHE A 494 14.22 -14.36 8.46
CA PHE A 494 13.67 -13.79 7.23
C PHE A 494 13.85 -12.27 7.17
N SER A 495 13.49 -11.56 8.24
CA SER A 495 13.68 -10.11 8.36
C SER A 495 15.13 -9.67 8.16
N THR A 496 16.10 -10.47 8.63
CA THR A 496 17.54 -10.21 8.47
C THR A 496 18.00 -10.54 7.05
N GLY A 497 17.53 -11.63 6.46
CA GLY A 497 17.83 -12.03 5.09
C GLY A 497 17.44 -10.96 4.07
N LEU A 498 16.25 -10.39 4.23
CA LEU A 498 15.72 -9.31 3.38
C LEU A 498 16.56 -8.01 3.43
N GLN A 499 17.34 -7.76 4.49
CA GLN A 499 18.24 -6.59 4.55
C GLN A 499 19.36 -6.64 3.50
N ASN A 500 19.63 -7.80 2.90
CA ASN A 500 20.59 -7.93 1.81
C ASN A 500 20.13 -7.26 0.49
N LEU A 501 18.85 -6.84 0.40
CA LEU A 501 18.36 -5.91 -0.63
C LEU A 501 19.02 -4.52 -0.54
N LYS A 502 19.53 -4.13 0.64
CA LYS A 502 20.22 -2.86 0.89
C LYS A 502 19.39 -1.63 0.48
N GLY A 503 18.12 -1.61 0.89
CA GLY A 503 17.24 -0.46 0.70
C GLY A 503 17.87 0.85 1.19
N SER A 504 17.41 1.97 0.64
CA SER A 504 17.98 3.31 0.86
C SER A 504 17.80 3.86 2.28
N GLY A 505 17.24 3.09 3.21
CA GLY A 505 16.84 3.53 4.55
C GLY A 505 15.53 4.31 4.52
N SER A 506 15.28 5.08 5.59
CA SER A 506 14.04 5.86 5.77
C SER A 506 13.68 6.68 4.53
N PHE A 507 12.43 6.60 4.14
CA PHE A 507 11.92 7.19 2.92
C PHE A 507 11.99 8.74 2.95
N PRO A 508 12.31 9.43 1.83
CA PRO A 508 12.59 10.87 1.86
C PRO A 508 11.41 11.73 2.32
N CYS A 509 11.67 12.69 3.21
CA CYS A 509 10.68 13.65 3.73
C CYS A 509 11.25 15.07 3.58
N PHE A 510 10.94 15.72 2.46
CA PHE A 510 11.44 17.06 2.17
C PHE A 510 10.64 18.15 2.89
N SER A 511 11.32 19.22 3.29
CA SER A 511 10.73 20.29 4.10
C SER A 511 9.89 21.26 3.26
N LYS A 512 8.65 21.52 3.70
CA LYS A 512 7.78 22.50 3.05
C LYS A 512 8.26 23.94 3.29
N THR A 513 8.75 24.59 2.23
CA THR A 513 9.19 25.99 2.31
C THR A 513 8.01 26.94 2.22
N THR A 514 7.56 27.48 3.37
CA THR A 514 6.53 28.52 3.43
C THR A 514 7.18 29.91 3.38
N THR A 515 7.13 30.59 2.23
CA THR A 515 7.64 31.97 2.08
C THR A 515 6.67 32.97 2.69
N ILE A 516 6.90 33.36 3.96
CA ILE A 516 6.11 34.40 4.62
C ILE A 516 6.58 35.80 4.15
N THR A 517 5.82 36.42 3.25
CA THR A 517 6.11 37.79 2.81
C THR A 517 5.44 38.79 3.75
N THR A 518 6.23 39.51 4.56
CA THR A 518 5.72 40.59 5.41
C THR A 518 5.86 41.94 4.72
N SER A 519 4.73 42.54 4.32
CA SER A 519 4.69 43.91 3.81
C SER A 519 4.26 44.88 4.91
N SER A 520 5.18 45.75 5.34
CA SER A 520 4.88 46.82 6.30
C SER A 520 4.54 48.12 5.57
N SER A 521 3.25 48.37 5.39
CA SER A 521 2.79 49.74 5.10
C SER A 521 2.99 50.60 6.36
N GLY A 522 3.50 51.83 6.21
CA GLY A 522 3.96 52.69 7.30
C GLY A 522 2.89 53.27 8.23
N SER A 523 1.77 52.57 8.43
CA SER A 523 0.67 52.96 9.32
C SER A 523 0.12 51.74 10.08
N GLY A 524 0.91 51.23 11.02
CA GLY A 524 0.47 50.39 12.15
C GLY A 524 -0.13 49.00 11.85
N SER A 525 -0.38 48.64 10.59
CA SER A 525 -0.98 47.35 10.19
C SER A 525 0.04 46.48 9.49
N VAL A 526 0.31 45.30 10.07
CA VAL A 526 1.07 44.23 9.43
C VAL A 526 0.06 43.28 8.79
N THR A 527 0.05 43.21 7.46
CA THR A 527 -0.68 42.18 6.73
C THR A 527 0.26 41.00 6.50
N ILE A 528 -0.11 39.83 7.02
CA ILE A 528 0.58 38.57 6.74
C ILE A 528 -0.19 37.88 5.62
N SER A 529 0.41 37.81 4.44
CA SER A 529 -0.05 36.93 3.37
C SER A 529 0.82 35.67 3.38
N VAL A 530 0.17 34.52 3.55
CA VAL A 530 0.75 33.21 3.26
C VAL A 530 0.34 32.90 1.83
N ASP A 531 1.31 32.76 0.94
CA ASP A 531 1.07 32.37 -0.45
C ASP A 531 1.89 31.10 -0.73
N SER A 532 1.20 30.03 -1.11
CA SER A 532 1.79 28.73 -1.43
C SER A 532 1.83 28.58 -2.95
N THR A 533 2.79 29.24 -3.58
CA THR A 533 2.89 29.32 -5.04
C THR A 533 3.48 28.05 -5.64
N THR A 534 2.63 27.21 -6.25
CA THR A 534 3.07 26.23 -7.25
C THR A 534 3.42 26.95 -8.55
N SER A 535 4.71 27.10 -8.86
CA SER A 535 5.15 27.77 -10.08
C SER A 535 5.02 26.84 -11.30
N SER A 536 3.89 26.89 -12.00
CA SER A 536 3.74 26.27 -13.32
C SER A 536 4.53 27.06 -14.37
N SER A 537 5.61 26.47 -14.88
CA SER A 537 6.49 27.08 -15.88
C SER A 537 5.81 27.13 -17.25
N SER A 538 5.39 28.32 -17.68
CA SER A 538 4.80 28.53 -19.00
C SER A 538 5.51 29.64 -19.79
N SER A 539 5.99 29.27 -20.98
CA SER A 539 6.27 30.13 -22.15
C SER A 539 7.14 31.37 -21.96
N ALA A 540 8.46 31.20 -22.04
CA ALA A 540 9.39 32.31 -22.25
C ALA A 540 9.20 32.94 -23.65
N THR A 541 8.59 34.12 -23.71
CA THR A 541 8.53 34.94 -24.94
C THR A 541 9.68 35.95 -24.97
N THR A 542 10.31 36.05 -26.13
CA THR A 542 11.51 36.84 -26.45
C THR A 542 11.47 38.30 -26.00
N SER A 543 12.57 38.80 -25.42
CA SER A 543 12.97 40.20 -25.59
C SER A 543 14.50 40.35 -25.66
N THR A 544 14.93 41.32 -26.46
CA THR A 544 16.27 41.35 -27.09
C THR A 544 17.22 42.30 -26.38
N THR A 545 18.48 41.91 -26.16
CA THR A 545 19.56 42.89 -25.93
C THR A 545 20.85 42.52 -26.66
N THR A 546 21.39 43.47 -27.40
CA THR A 546 22.54 43.30 -28.32
C THR A 546 23.88 43.41 -27.60
N ALA A 547 24.82 42.50 -27.88
CA ALA A 547 26.26 42.73 -27.70
C ALA A 547 27.08 42.02 -28.81
N THR A 548 28.19 42.62 -29.22
CA THR A 548 28.81 42.43 -30.54
C THR A 548 30.07 41.54 -30.51
N SER A 549 30.39 40.89 -31.65
CA SER A 549 31.70 40.30 -32.05
C SER A 549 32.18 39.05 -31.27
N THR A 550 32.88 38.06 -31.87
CA THR A 550 33.60 38.00 -33.17
C THR A 550 33.66 36.57 -33.76
N THR A 551 33.79 36.52 -35.09
CA THR A 551 34.09 35.38 -36.00
C THR A 551 34.90 34.16 -35.50
N SER A 552 34.47 32.95 -35.92
CA SER A 552 35.31 31.99 -36.69
C SER A 552 34.41 31.02 -37.50
N SER A 553 34.99 30.21 -38.41
CA SER A 553 34.29 29.65 -39.59
C SER A 553 34.62 28.19 -39.95
N GLY A 554 33.64 27.43 -40.47
CA GLY A 554 33.78 26.14 -41.18
C GLY A 554 32.57 25.22 -40.95
N SER A 555 31.73 24.79 -41.92
CA SER A 555 32.02 24.01 -43.15
C SER A 555 32.67 22.66 -42.79
N THR A 556 32.26 21.43 -43.16
CA THR A 556 31.29 20.83 -44.12
C THR A 556 31.33 19.29 -43.91
N ALA A 557 30.45 18.37 -44.34
CA ALA A 557 29.18 18.34 -45.10
C ALA A 557 28.43 16.99 -44.79
N ALA A 558 27.41 16.61 -45.59
CA ALA A 558 26.65 15.35 -45.45
C ALA A 558 26.99 14.27 -46.52
N ALA A 559 26.79 12.98 -46.18
CA ALA A 559 26.54 11.82 -47.07
C ALA A 559 26.20 10.61 -46.17
N ALA A 560 25.03 9.95 -46.26
CA ALA A 560 24.46 9.10 -47.32
C ALA A 560 24.88 7.61 -47.23
N ALA A 561 23.90 6.72 -47.34
CA ALA A 561 23.99 5.26 -47.10
C ALA A 561 24.72 4.47 -48.22
N PRO A 562 24.85 3.14 -48.05
CA PRO A 562 24.06 2.27 -48.92
C PRO A 562 23.46 1.02 -48.22
N ALA A 563 22.52 0.38 -48.92
CA ALA A 563 21.82 -0.84 -48.49
C ALA A 563 22.39 -2.14 -49.09
N ALA A 564 22.15 -3.25 -48.41
CA ALA A 564 22.18 -4.64 -48.90
C ALA A 564 21.48 -5.51 -47.83
N ALA A 565 20.86 -6.66 -48.08
CA ALA A 565 20.31 -7.34 -49.25
C ALA A 565 19.67 -8.62 -48.69
N THR A 566 18.48 -8.97 -49.15
CA THR A 566 17.62 -10.07 -48.67
C THR A 566 18.28 -11.46 -48.65
N THR A 567 17.94 -12.32 -47.69
CA THR A 567 17.87 -13.78 -47.93
C THR A 567 16.76 -14.41 -47.08
N THR A 568 15.66 -14.79 -47.74
CA THR A 568 14.50 -15.45 -47.11
C THR A 568 14.66 -16.97 -47.18
N THR A 569 14.46 -17.69 -46.09
CA THR A 569 14.38 -19.17 -46.11
C THR A 569 13.12 -19.64 -45.40
N THR A 570 12.08 -19.95 -46.17
CA THR A 570 10.83 -20.56 -45.69
C THR A 570 11.05 -22.03 -45.31
N THR A 571 10.60 -22.43 -44.12
CA THR A 571 10.29 -23.83 -43.81
C THR A 571 8.96 -23.88 -43.05
N ALA A 572 8.05 -24.77 -43.44
CA ALA A 572 6.70 -24.86 -42.89
C ALA A 572 6.40 -26.29 -42.42
N SER A 573 5.82 -26.41 -41.22
CA SER A 573 5.12 -27.56 -40.59
C SER A 573 5.33 -27.47 -39.07
N SER A 574 4.39 -27.80 -38.19
CA SER A 574 3.00 -28.23 -38.37
C SER A 574 2.27 -28.09 -37.03
N SER A 575 1.02 -27.61 -37.06
CA SER A 575 0.15 -27.48 -35.88
C SER A 575 -0.21 -28.83 -35.26
N ALA A 576 -0.05 -28.97 -33.94
CA ALA A 576 -0.62 -30.05 -33.16
C ALA A 576 -1.21 -29.49 -31.85
N THR A 577 -2.53 -29.37 -31.81
CA THR A 577 -3.32 -29.01 -30.62
C THR A 577 -3.18 -30.06 -29.51
N ALA A 578 -2.95 -29.63 -28.28
CA ALA A 578 -3.14 -30.43 -27.07
C ALA A 578 -3.92 -29.61 -26.03
N THR A 579 -4.88 -30.24 -25.38
CA THR A 579 -5.89 -29.62 -24.51
C THR A 579 -5.41 -29.60 -23.05
N ALA A 580 -5.65 -28.50 -22.35
CA ALA A 580 -5.36 -28.37 -20.92
C ALA A 580 -6.34 -29.17 -20.04
N ILE A 581 -5.84 -29.62 -18.90
CA ILE A 581 -6.54 -29.94 -17.65
C ILE A 581 -5.78 -29.19 -16.57
#